data_AF-A0A2V6I8H6-F1
#
_entry.id   AF-A0A2V6I8H6-F1
#
_cell.length_a   1.000
_cell.length_b   1.000
_cell.length_c   1.000
_cell.angle_alpha   90.00
_cell.angle_beta   90.00
_cell.angle_gamma   90.00
#
_symmetry.space_group_name_H-M   'P 1'
#
loop_
_entity.id
_entity.type
_entity.pdbx_description
1 polymer ?
#
loop_
_entity_poly.entity_id
_entity_poly.type
_entity_poly.pdbx_seq_one_letter_code
_entity_poly.pdbx_strand_id
1 'polypeptide(L)' 'ERKLRDMTNWIARRPVYSVLSSAKYTKLTGISPRTWREAVSDYITRFYSKK' A
#
# COMPACT_ATOMS: atom_id res chain seq x y z
N GLU A 1 33.79 -1.04 1.07
CA GLU A 1 32.34 -1.06 0.73
C GLU A 1 31.52 -0.87 2.00
N ARG A 2 30.50 0.02 2.01
CA ARG A 2 29.54 0.12 3.12
C ARG A 2 28.33 -0.76 2.80
N LYS A 3 27.98 -1.69 3.68
CA LYS A 3 26.79 -2.54 3.48
C LYS A 3 25.56 -1.83 4.05
N LEU A 4 24.39 -2.05 3.44
CA LEU A 4 23.11 -1.45 3.86
C LEU A 4 22.82 -1.60 5.37
N ARG A 5 23.23 -2.73 5.95
CA ARG A 5 23.12 -3.02 7.38
C ARG A 5 23.91 -2.07 8.28
N ASP A 6 24.97 -1.44 7.76
CA ASP A 6 25.84 -0.50 8.49
C ASP A 6 25.30 0.94 8.40
N MET A 7 24.26 1.18 7.59
CA MET A 7 23.61 2.48 7.39
C MET A 7 22.38 2.64 8.30
N THR A 8 22.50 2.29 9.58
CA THR A 8 21.40 2.28 10.55
C THR A 8 20.67 3.62 10.68
N ASN A 9 21.37 4.74 10.52
CA ASN A 9 20.77 6.08 10.49
C ASN A 9 19.91 6.37 9.24
N TRP A 10 20.04 5.55 8.19
CA TRP A 10 19.25 5.62 6.96
C TRP A 10 18.13 4.58 6.91
N ILE A 11 18.04 3.72 7.94
CA ILE A 11 16.95 2.76 8.05
C ILE A 11 15.72 3.52 8.57
N ALA A 12 14.80 3.82 7.66
CA ALA A 12 13.51 4.40 8.03
C ALA A 12 12.76 3.45 8.98
N ARG A 13 12.38 3.97 10.15
CA ARG A 13 11.57 3.21 11.10
C ARG A 13 10.20 2.94 10.51
N ARG A 14 9.77 1.67 10.55
CA ARG A 14 8.43 1.28 10.11
C ARG A 14 7.44 1.48 11.25
N PRO A 15 6.35 2.23 11.04
CA PRO A 15 5.28 2.28 12.02
C PRO A 15 4.67 0.89 12.19
N VAL A 16 4.35 0.52 13.43
CA VAL A 16 3.68 -0.75 13.75
C VAL A 16 2.27 -0.78 13.16
N TYR A 17 1.61 0.38 13.09
CA TYR A 17 0.28 0.55 12.52
C TYR A 17 0.28 1.71 11.52
N SER A 18 -0.01 1.39 10.26
CA SER A 18 -0.04 2.34 9.15
C SER A 18 -1.34 2.31 8.34
N VAL A 19 -2.38 1.67 8.86
CA VAL A 19 -3.69 1.66 8.22
C VAL A 19 -4.29 3.06 8.27
N LEU A 20 -4.70 3.56 7.11
CA LEU A 20 -5.32 4.87 6.97
C LEU A 20 -6.84 4.77 6.98
N SER A 21 -7.50 5.80 7.51
CA SER A 21 -8.97 5.92 7.46
C SER A 21 -9.44 6.30 6.05
N SER A 22 -10.52 5.67 5.60
CA SER A 22 -11.21 6.00 4.34
C SER A 22 -12.19 7.17 4.48
N ALA A 23 -12.45 7.66 5.71
CA ALA A 23 -13.51 8.64 5.98
C ALA A 23 -13.37 9.93 5.16
N LYS A 24 -12.16 10.48 5.05
CA LYS A 24 -11.91 11.71 4.26
C LYS A 24 -12.15 11.47 2.77
N TYR A 25 -11.72 10.32 2.25
CA TYR A 25 -11.93 9.96 0.86
C TYR A 25 -13.43 9.84 0.57
N THR A 26 -14.16 9.07 1.38
CA THR A 26 -15.61 8.87 1.21
C THR A 26 -16.40 10.16 1.35
N LYS A 27 -16.02 11.05 2.28
CA LYS A 27 -16.66 12.37 2.40
C LYS A 27 -16.48 13.23 1.14
N LEU A 28 -15.33 13.15 0.48
CA LEU A 28 -15.02 13.96 -0.69
C LEU A 28 -15.57 13.38 -2.00
N THR A 29 -15.60 12.06 -2.14
CA THR A 29 -15.98 11.38 -3.39
C THR A 29 -17.38 10.78 -3.36
N GLY A 30 -17.99 10.63 -2.18
CA GLY A 30 -19.22 9.87 -1.97
C GLY A 30 -19.06 8.36 -2.10
N ILE A 31 -17.84 7.88 -2.37
CA ILE A 31 -17.55 6.47 -2.68
C ILE A 31 -16.77 5.84 -1.52
N SER A 32 -17.18 4.66 -1.08
CA SER A 32 -16.34 3.83 -0.21
C SER A 32 -15.29 3.12 -1.06
N PRO A 33 -13.98 3.18 -0.72
CA PRO A 33 -12.97 2.41 -1.41
C PRO A 33 -13.31 0.92 -1.40
N ARG A 34 -13.07 0.24 -2.52
CA ARG A 34 -13.15 -1.22 -2.59
C ARG A 34 -12.09 -1.88 -1.71
N THR A 35 -12.31 -3.13 -1.32
CA THR A 35 -11.37 -3.85 -0.46
C THR A 35 -10.06 -4.12 -1.19
N TRP A 36 -8.95 -4.24 -0.46
CA TRP A 36 -7.66 -4.51 -1.08
C TRP A 36 -7.62 -5.83 -1.85
N ARG A 37 -8.39 -6.84 -1.40
CA ARG A 37 -8.44 -8.16 -2.04
C ARG A 37 -9.05 -8.08 -3.44
N GLU A 38 -10.18 -7.39 -3.57
CA GLU A 38 -10.82 -7.15 -4.86
C GLU A 38 -9.90 -6.34 -5.78
N ALA A 39 -9.24 -5.31 -5.22
CA ALA A 39 -8.34 -4.47 -6.00
C ALA A 39 -7.12 -5.21 -6.54
N VAL A 40 -6.52 -6.06 -5.71
CA VAL A 40 -5.35 -6.87 -6.09
C VAL A 40 -5.75 -7.97 -7.06
N SER A 41 -6.89 -8.65 -6.85
CA SER A 41 -7.37 -9.67 -7.78
C SER A 41 -7.58 -9.10 -9.18
N ASP A 42 -8.26 -7.96 -9.25
CA ASP A 42 -8.51 -7.23 -10.50
C ASP A 42 -7.21 -6.81 -11.20
N TYR A 43 -6.24 -6.32 -10.43
CA TYR A 43 -4.91 -5.97 -10.94
C TYR A 43 -4.18 -7.20 -11.52
N ILE A 44 -4.17 -8.31 -10.78
CA ILE A 44 -3.49 -9.54 -11.20
C ILE A 44 -4.13 -10.05 -12.49
N THR A 45 -5.45 -10.14 -12.56
CA THR A 45 -6.17 -10.65 -13.74
C THR A 45 -5.96 -9.77 -14.97
N ARG A 46 -6.00 -8.44 -14.82
CA ARG A 46 -5.98 -7.52 -15.98
C ARG A 46 -4.58 -7.18 -16.48
N PHE A 47 -3.60 -7.11 -15.58
CA PHE A 47 -2.29 -6.54 -15.91
C PHE A 47 -1.13 -7.51 -15.74
N TYR A 48 -1.16 -8.32 -14.68
CA TYR A 48 -0.01 -9.18 -14.34
C TYR A 48 -0.08 -10.55 -15.02
N SER A 49 -1.22 -11.22 -14.90
CA SER A 49 -1.50 -12.51 -15.52
C SER A 49 -2.12 -12.27 -16.90
N LYS A 50 -1.37 -11.64 -17.81
CA LYS A 50 -1.69 -11.70 -19.25
C LYS A 50 -1.41 -13.11 -19.75
N LYS A 51 -2.32 -14.03 -19.44
CA LYS A 51 -2.51 -15.25 -20.21
C LYS A 51 -3.51 -14.96 -21.31
#